data_AF-A0A4Y6V3V4-F1
#
_entry.id   AF-A0A4Y6V3V4-F1
#
_cell.length_a   1.000
_cell.length_b   1.000
_cell.length_c   1.000
_cell.angle_alpha   90.00
_cell.angle_beta   90.00
_cell.angle_gamma   90.00
#
_symmetry.space_group_name_H-M   'P 1'
#
loop_
_entity.id
_entity.type
_entity.pdbx_description
1 polymer ?
#
loop_
_entity_poly.entity_id
_entity_poly.type
_entity_poly.pdbx_seq_one_letter_code
_entity_poly.pdbx_strand_id
1 'polypeptide(L)'
;MNNRTLFGGRDTRLAGHRRADARPTSRGQIAPRIWLPLLALLLILSGCGAKPAERAASAPADTGQAAGVDGAAAAEPAASEPVTLTVSAAASLTDALGELERAYEAEHPYVKLDFNFGASGALQRQIEQGAPADLFLSASSPNMQALLDGGLIDAVYETDWLTNTLVAVVPTDSTVAKIEDLRRADVKTIAIGMPDSVPAGKYAQEALAHAGLWEPLQGKLVQGKDVRQVLQYAETGNADAGFVYKTDALTSNRVKIAFDVDPAGYSPIRYPIGVVKATGHAGAARDFYAYLQTPEALKLLSRYGFSAAQ
;
A
#
# COMPACT_ATOMS: atom_id res chain seq x y z
N MET A 1 -63.97 -25.80 11.81
CA MET A 1 -65.41 -25.59 11.55
C MET A 1 -65.78 -24.17 11.97
N ASN A 2 -66.47 -23.49 11.06
CA ASN A 2 -66.85 -22.06 11.01
C ASN A 2 -67.71 -21.54 12.18
N ASN A 3 -67.56 -20.26 12.55
CA ASN A 3 -68.42 -19.11 12.16
C ASN A 3 -67.93 -17.82 12.87
N ARG A 4 -67.57 -16.69 12.24
CA ARG A 4 -68.38 -15.64 11.54
C ARG A 4 -69.50 -15.06 12.44
N THR A 5 -69.76 -13.76 12.62
CA THR A 5 -69.24 -12.42 12.24
C THR A 5 -70.13 -11.39 12.99
N LEU A 6 -69.69 -10.16 13.28
CA LEU A 6 -70.36 -8.89 12.86
C LEU A 6 -69.90 -7.63 13.62
N PHE A 7 -69.41 -6.71 12.80
CA PHE A 7 -69.32 -5.25 12.84
C PHE A 7 -70.23 -4.42 13.78
N GLY A 8 -69.67 -3.30 14.25
CA GLY A 8 -70.41 -2.10 14.66
C GLY A 8 -69.46 -0.89 14.73
N GLY A 9 -69.53 0.00 13.75
CA GLY A 9 -68.74 1.24 13.70
C GLY A 9 -69.40 2.42 14.42
N ARG A 10 -68.64 3.51 14.55
CA ARG A 10 -69.16 4.89 14.47
C ARG A 10 -68.03 5.91 14.30
N ASP A 11 -68.24 6.76 13.30
CA ASP A 11 -67.52 7.98 12.95
C ASP A 11 -67.48 9.03 14.07
N THR A 12 -66.44 9.85 14.07
CA THR A 12 -66.60 11.31 14.20
C THR A 12 -65.47 12.04 13.47
N ARG A 13 -65.87 12.89 12.52
CA ARG A 13 -65.05 13.87 11.79
C ARG A 13 -64.85 15.12 12.64
N LEU A 14 -63.75 15.84 12.40
CA LEU A 14 -63.62 17.30 12.16
C LEU A 14 -62.14 17.68 12.35
N ALA A 15 -61.38 17.92 11.26
CA ALA A 15 -61.22 19.20 10.57
C ALA A 15 -60.28 20.19 11.30
N GLY A 16 -59.15 20.50 10.65
CA GLY A 16 -58.19 21.49 11.12
C GLY A 16 -57.04 21.70 10.13
N HIS A 17 -57.33 22.38 9.03
CA HIS A 17 -56.33 22.88 8.08
C HIS A 17 -55.28 23.78 8.76
N ARG A 18 -54.01 23.59 8.40
CA ARG A 18 -53.11 24.71 8.09
C ARG A 18 -51.97 24.26 7.16
N ARG A 19 -52.01 24.82 5.95
CA ARG A 19 -50.90 24.87 4.99
C ARG A 19 -49.81 25.76 5.58
N ALA A 20 -48.56 25.35 5.46
CA ALA A 20 -47.41 26.24 5.53
C ALA A 20 -46.62 26.06 4.24
N ASP A 21 -46.44 27.18 3.56
CA ASP A 21 -45.95 27.30 2.20
C ASP A 21 -44.46 27.00 2.08
N ALA A 22 -44.11 26.54 0.88
CA ALA A 22 -42.76 26.38 0.39
C ALA A 22 -41.99 27.71 0.33
N ARG A 23 -40.69 27.68 0.63
CA ARG A 23 -39.68 28.50 -0.03
C ARG A 23 -38.41 27.69 -0.28
N PRO A 24 -38.02 27.44 -1.54
CA PRO A 24 -36.67 27.01 -1.87
C PRO A 24 -35.78 28.26 -1.93
N THR A 25 -34.79 28.35 -1.03
CA THR A 25 -33.77 29.39 -1.10
C THR A 25 -32.79 29.09 -2.24
N SER A 26 -32.94 29.88 -3.30
CA SER A 26 -31.90 30.53 -4.10
C SER A 26 -30.62 29.72 -4.44
N ARG A 27 -30.57 29.31 -5.71
CA ARG A 27 -29.37 29.12 -6.53
C ARG A 27 -28.29 30.16 -6.22
N GLY A 28 -27.11 29.70 -5.81
CA GLY A 28 -25.84 30.40 -5.97
C GLY A 28 -25.02 29.66 -7.03
N GLN A 29 -25.26 29.98 -8.30
CA GLN A 29 -24.35 29.59 -9.38
C GLN A 29 -23.10 30.47 -9.28
N ILE A 30 -21.95 29.87 -8.98
CA ILE A 30 -20.64 30.50 -9.22
C ILE A 30 -20.05 29.78 -10.42
N ALA A 31 -20.11 30.44 -11.57
CA ALA A 31 -19.52 29.97 -12.82
C ALA A 31 -17.98 29.91 -12.72
N PRO A 32 -17.32 28.95 -13.38
CA PRO A 32 -15.86 28.90 -13.43
C PRO A 32 -15.34 30.00 -14.34
N ARG A 33 -14.42 30.82 -13.82
CA ARG A 33 -13.65 31.77 -14.64
C ARG A 33 -12.60 31.01 -15.43
N ILE A 34 -12.96 30.71 -16.68
CA ILE A 34 -12.06 30.31 -17.75
C ILE A 34 -11.11 31.49 -18.01
N TRP A 35 -9.81 31.28 -17.83
CA TRP A 35 -8.77 32.19 -18.31
C TRP A 35 -7.84 31.39 -19.21
N LEU A 36 -8.14 31.43 -20.50
CA LEU A 36 -7.28 30.98 -21.59
C LEU A 36 -6.69 32.22 -22.25
N PRO A 37 -5.37 32.41 -22.28
CA PRO A 37 -4.74 33.16 -23.33
C PRO A 37 -4.09 32.20 -24.34
N LEU A 38 -4.53 32.41 -25.57
CA LEU A 38 -4.01 31.95 -26.83
C LEU A 38 -2.57 32.45 -27.04
N LEU A 39 -1.82 31.69 -27.86
CA LEU A 39 -0.80 32.16 -28.82
C LEU A 39 0.64 32.37 -28.31
N ALA A 40 1.57 31.50 -28.76
CA ALA A 40 2.50 31.83 -29.83
C ALA A 40 3.43 30.64 -30.16
N LEU A 41 3.20 30.09 -31.35
CA LEU A 41 4.09 29.20 -32.09
C LEU A 41 5.31 30.01 -32.54
N LEU A 42 6.53 29.59 -32.18
CA LEU A 42 7.75 30.02 -32.86
C LEU A 42 8.62 28.80 -33.18
N LEU A 43 8.46 28.32 -34.41
CA LEU A 43 9.40 27.46 -35.10
C LEU A 43 10.66 28.27 -35.43
N ILE A 44 11.80 27.87 -34.88
CA ILE A 44 13.11 28.25 -35.44
C ILE A 44 13.75 26.97 -35.95
N LEU A 45 13.62 26.75 -37.26
CA LEU A 45 14.55 25.90 -37.99
C LEU A 45 15.90 26.61 -38.04
N SER A 46 16.94 25.94 -37.57
CA SER A 46 18.31 26.21 -38.01
C SER A 46 19.00 24.88 -38.20
N GLY A 47 19.07 24.49 -39.47
CA GLY A 47 19.91 23.40 -39.93
C GLY A 47 21.34 23.86 -40.17
N CYS A 48 22.25 22.91 -40.01
CA CYS A 48 23.51 22.70 -40.73
C CYS A 48 23.95 21.30 -40.24
N GLY A 49 24.08 20.23 -41.03
CA GLY A 49 24.47 20.16 -42.42
C GLY A 49 25.96 19.80 -42.51
N ALA A 50 26.34 18.57 -42.16
CA ALA A 50 27.59 17.96 -42.60
C ALA A 50 27.51 16.42 -42.49
N LYS A 51 27.65 15.76 -43.64
CA LYS A 51 27.81 14.31 -43.85
C LYS A 51 28.82 14.18 -45.02
N PRO A 52 29.38 13.00 -45.29
CA PRO A 52 30.46 12.32 -44.58
C PRO A 52 31.73 12.27 -45.46
N ALA A 53 32.89 11.93 -44.89
CA ALA A 53 34.07 11.57 -45.67
C ALA A 53 34.48 10.13 -45.32
N GLU A 54 33.95 9.20 -46.11
CA GLU A 54 34.43 7.83 -46.24
C GLU A 54 35.48 7.83 -47.36
N ARG A 55 36.71 7.39 -47.05
CA ARG A 55 37.69 7.05 -48.08
C ARG A 55 38.37 5.74 -47.71
N ALA A 56 38.22 4.79 -48.62
CA ALA A 56 38.72 3.44 -48.56
C ALA A 56 40.25 3.33 -48.67
N ALA A 57 40.75 2.29 -48.00
CA ALA A 57 41.80 1.35 -48.39
C ALA A 57 43.18 1.86 -48.86
N SER A 58 44.22 1.43 -48.14
CA SER A 58 45.30 0.59 -48.70
C SER A 58 46.20 0.05 -47.59
N ALA A 59 46.40 -1.28 -47.61
CA ALA A 59 47.48 -1.95 -46.89
C ALA A 59 48.84 -1.64 -47.55
N PRO A 60 49.96 -1.86 -46.84
CA PRO A 60 50.64 -3.15 -46.99
C PRO A 60 51.17 -3.75 -45.68
N ALA A 61 51.46 -5.05 -45.74
CA ALA A 61 52.22 -5.81 -44.75
C ALA A 61 53.71 -5.41 -44.75
N ASP A 62 54.39 -5.46 -43.60
CA ASP A 62 55.41 -6.48 -43.28
C ASP A 62 56.02 -6.29 -41.87
N THR A 63 56.33 -7.44 -41.26
CA THR A 63 57.17 -7.81 -40.10
C THR A 63 57.76 -6.79 -39.11
N GLY A 64 57.61 -7.12 -37.81
CA GLY A 64 58.78 -7.30 -36.94
C GLY A 64 58.87 -6.45 -35.66
N GLN A 65 58.73 -7.15 -34.51
CA GLN A 65 59.58 -7.03 -33.31
C GLN A 65 59.07 -6.23 -32.07
N ALA A 66 58.75 -7.03 -31.05
CA ALA A 66 59.13 -6.91 -29.63
C ALA A 66 58.53 -5.83 -28.70
N ALA A 67 57.80 -6.35 -27.70
CA ALA A 67 57.84 -6.00 -26.28
C ALA A 67 57.46 -4.56 -25.86
N GLY A 68 56.18 -4.38 -25.53
CA GLY A 68 55.69 -3.35 -24.61
C GLY A 68 54.71 -4.01 -23.64
N VAL A 69 55.06 -4.04 -22.36
CA VAL A 69 54.16 -4.42 -21.26
C VAL A 69 53.17 -3.27 -21.05
N ASP A 70 52.07 -3.29 -21.78
CA ASP A 70 50.98 -2.34 -21.54
C ASP A 70 50.28 -2.72 -20.24
N GLY A 71 50.58 -1.95 -19.21
CA GLY A 71 49.90 -1.98 -17.93
C GLY A 71 48.40 -1.78 -18.16
N ALA A 72 47.63 -2.78 -17.78
CA ALA A 72 46.18 -2.66 -17.64
C ALA A 72 45.90 -1.54 -16.63
N ALA A 73 45.59 -0.36 -17.13
CA ALA A 73 44.93 0.67 -16.36
C ALA A 73 43.61 0.07 -15.90
N ALA A 74 43.54 -0.29 -14.61
CA ALA A 74 42.29 -0.63 -13.96
C ALA A 74 41.36 0.56 -14.18
N ALA A 75 40.32 0.34 -14.99
CA ALA A 75 39.25 1.31 -15.12
C ALA A 75 38.66 1.53 -13.73
N GLU A 76 38.87 2.71 -13.16
CA GLU A 76 38.13 3.13 -11.98
C GLU A 76 36.64 3.00 -12.32
N PRO A 77 35.83 2.35 -11.47
CA PRO A 77 34.40 2.24 -11.72
C PRO A 77 33.84 3.66 -11.85
N ALA A 78 33.24 3.96 -13.00
CA ALA A 78 32.55 5.22 -13.22
C ALA A 78 31.55 5.42 -12.09
N ALA A 79 31.73 6.48 -11.29
CA ALA A 79 30.82 6.80 -10.20
C ALA A 79 29.42 6.97 -10.79
N SER A 80 28.52 6.04 -10.46
CA SER A 80 27.11 6.14 -10.83
C SER A 80 26.53 7.40 -10.21
N GLU A 81 25.78 8.18 -10.99
CA GLU A 81 25.06 9.34 -10.47
C GLU A 81 24.18 8.91 -9.28
N PRO A 82 24.10 9.71 -8.21
CA PRO A 82 23.22 9.40 -7.08
C PRO A 82 21.77 9.21 -7.53
N VAL A 83 21.15 8.10 -7.11
CA VAL A 83 19.75 7.76 -7.42
C VAL A 83 18.96 7.73 -6.13
N THR A 84 17.77 8.35 -6.11
CA THR A 84 16.79 8.17 -5.04
C THR A 84 15.63 7.33 -5.57
N LEU A 85 15.38 6.18 -4.95
CA LEU A 85 14.23 5.33 -5.25
C LEU A 85 13.06 5.68 -4.34
N THR A 86 11.94 6.09 -4.91
CA THR A 86 10.68 6.27 -4.19
C THR A 86 9.99 4.91 -4.04
N VAL A 87 9.83 4.43 -2.82
CA VAL A 87 9.24 3.13 -2.53
C VAL A 87 7.91 3.31 -1.80
N SER A 88 6.81 3.02 -2.48
CA SER A 88 5.48 3.02 -1.87
C SER A 88 5.24 1.70 -1.16
N ALA A 89 5.22 1.71 0.18
CA ALA A 89 5.22 0.50 0.99
C ALA A 89 4.08 0.47 2.01
N ALA A 90 3.52 -0.72 2.23
CA ALA A 90 2.52 -0.95 3.26
C ALA A 90 3.07 -0.52 4.64
N ALA A 91 2.25 0.19 5.43
CA ALA A 91 2.64 0.70 6.74
C ALA A 91 3.07 -0.39 7.74
N SER A 92 2.68 -1.65 7.56
CA SER A 92 3.18 -2.76 8.39
C SER A 92 4.66 -3.07 8.17
N LEU A 93 5.24 -2.68 7.03
CA LEU A 93 6.64 -2.92 6.69
C LEU A 93 7.61 -1.88 7.28
N THR A 94 7.12 -0.81 7.92
CA THR A 94 7.93 0.36 8.30
C THR A 94 9.21 0.04 9.08
N ASP A 95 9.11 -0.69 10.20
CA ASP A 95 10.29 -0.97 11.02
C ASP A 95 11.31 -1.86 10.30
N ALA A 96 10.81 -2.88 9.60
CA ALA A 96 11.67 -3.84 8.91
C ALA A 96 12.36 -3.20 7.71
N LEU A 97 11.65 -2.36 6.94
CA LEU A 97 12.25 -1.61 5.84
C LEU A 97 13.22 -0.53 6.32
N GLY A 98 13.02 0.07 7.49
CA GLY A 98 13.99 1.02 8.05
C GLY A 98 15.32 0.37 8.46
N GLU A 99 15.34 -0.91 8.83
CA GLU A 99 16.60 -1.65 9.03
C GLU A 99 17.20 -2.12 7.70
N LEU A 100 16.35 -2.57 6.78
CA LEU A 100 16.76 -3.02 5.44
C LEU A 100 17.38 -1.86 4.64
N GLU A 101 16.83 -0.66 4.75
CA GLU A 101 17.37 0.57 4.17
C GLU A 101 18.81 0.82 4.60
N ARG A 102 19.06 0.81 5.92
CA ARG A 102 20.40 0.99 6.47
C ARG A 102 21.39 -0.06 5.95
N ALA A 103 20.94 -1.29 5.78
CA ALA A 103 21.77 -2.36 5.23
C ALA A 103 22.05 -2.14 3.73
N TYR A 104 21.00 -1.87 2.94
CA TYR A 104 21.11 -1.69 1.50
C TYR A 104 21.95 -0.46 1.12
N GLU A 105 21.72 0.68 1.76
CA GLU A 105 22.47 1.92 1.47
C GLU A 105 23.94 1.84 1.90
N ALA A 106 24.28 1.01 2.89
CA ALA A 106 25.67 0.77 3.27
C ALA A 106 26.44 0.00 2.18
N GLU A 107 25.76 -0.91 1.47
CA GLU A 107 26.30 -1.68 0.35
C GLU A 107 26.24 -0.90 -0.98
N HIS A 108 25.29 0.03 -1.11
CA HIS A 108 25.01 0.79 -2.32
C HIS A 108 25.02 2.31 -2.02
N PRO A 109 26.20 2.92 -1.78
CA PRO A 109 26.30 4.31 -1.30
C PRO A 109 25.76 5.38 -2.27
N TYR A 110 25.53 5.00 -3.53
CA TYR A 110 24.95 5.87 -4.56
C TYR A 110 23.42 5.79 -4.64
N VAL A 111 22.78 4.89 -3.88
CA VAL A 111 21.33 4.73 -3.85
C VAL A 111 20.78 5.24 -2.53
N LYS A 112 19.72 6.04 -2.60
CA LYS A 112 18.90 6.44 -1.47
C LYS A 112 17.51 5.86 -1.59
N LEU A 113 16.95 5.38 -0.48
CA LEU A 113 15.58 4.90 -0.44
C LEU A 113 14.69 5.94 0.23
N ASP A 114 13.66 6.39 -0.47
CA ASP A 114 12.64 7.29 0.07
C ASP A 114 11.31 6.55 0.18
N PHE A 115 10.87 6.26 1.40
CA PHE A 115 9.67 5.48 1.64
C PHE A 115 8.41 6.33 1.78
N ASN A 116 7.43 6.07 0.93
CA ASN A 116 6.05 6.52 1.11
C ASN A 116 5.25 5.42 1.79
N PHE A 117 5.13 5.49 3.13
CA PHE A 117 4.37 4.52 3.91
C PHE A 117 2.88 4.85 3.99
N GLY A 118 2.04 3.83 3.81
CA GLY A 118 0.60 3.99 3.94
C GLY A 118 -0.18 2.69 3.82
N ALA A 119 -1.50 2.80 3.81
CA ALA A 119 -2.37 1.67 3.48
C ALA A 119 -2.21 1.29 2.01
N SER A 120 -2.00 0.00 1.72
CA SER A 120 -1.68 -0.44 0.37
C SER A 120 -2.75 -0.08 -0.67
N GLY A 121 -4.04 -0.05 -0.31
CA GLY A 121 -5.09 0.38 -1.24
C GLY A 121 -5.09 1.90 -1.47
N ALA A 122 -4.64 2.70 -0.48
CA ALA A 122 -4.44 4.14 -0.70
C ALA A 122 -3.24 4.40 -1.60
N LEU A 123 -2.11 3.71 -1.37
CA LEU A 123 -0.90 3.80 -2.18
C LEU A 123 -1.13 3.30 -3.61
N GLN A 124 -1.86 2.19 -3.78
CA GLN A 124 -2.27 1.66 -5.07
C GLN A 124 -3.04 2.72 -5.87
N ARG A 125 -4.06 3.36 -5.28
CA ARG A 125 -4.79 4.46 -5.95
C ARG A 125 -3.91 5.68 -6.26
N GLN A 126 -2.93 5.99 -5.42
CA GLN A 126 -1.97 7.06 -5.72
C GLN A 126 -1.16 6.74 -6.98
N ILE A 127 -0.68 5.50 -7.12
CA ILE A 127 0.07 5.04 -8.30
C ILE A 127 -0.84 5.07 -9.56
N GLU A 128 -2.09 4.62 -9.46
CA GLU A 128 -3.07 4.72 -10.55
C GLU A 128 -3.30 6.18 -11.01
N GLN A 129 -3.20 7.12 -10.08
CA GLN A 129 -3.35 8.55 -10.34
C GLN A 129 -2.05 9.22 -10.82
N GLY A 130 -0.98 8.45 -10.99
CA GLY A 130 0.31 8.93 -11.51
C GLY A 130 1.24 9.51 -10.45
N ALA A 131 1.04 9.19 -9.15
CA ALA A 131 2.04 9.50 -8.14
C ALA A 131 3.36 8.76 -8.49
N PRO A 132 4.51 9.45 -8.42
CA PRO A 132 5.79 8.82 -8.73
C PRO A 132 6.13 7.76 -7.69
N ALA A 133 6.46 6.56 -8.16
CA ALA A 133 7.00 5.47 -7.37
C ALA A 133 7.87 4.59 -8.27
N ASP A 134 8.91 4.01 -7.71
CA ASP A 134 9.81 3.08 -8.37
C ASP A 134 9.48 1.62 -8.02
N LEU A 135 9.07 1.39 -6.77
CA LEU A 135 8.56 0.10 -6.31
C LEU A 135 7.27 0.25 -5.51
N PHE A 136 6.43 -0.77 -5.58
CA PHE A 136 5.24 -0.93 -4.76
C PHE A 136 5.34 -2.22 -3.95
N LEU A 137 5.24 -2.10 -2.62
CA LEU A 137 5.30 -3.20 -1.66
C LEU A 137 3.94 -3.25 -0.95
N SER A 138 3.05 -4.13 -1.42
CA SER A 138 1.68 -4.22 -0.91
C SER A 138 1.57 -5.21 0.25
N ALA A 139 0.56 -5.08 1.10
CA ALA A 139 0.14 -6.09 2.07
C ALA A 139 -1.07 -6.91 1.59
N SER A 140 -1.35 -6.87 0.28
CA SER A 140 -2.53 -7.49 -0.34
C SER A 140 -2.30 -7.74 -1.84
N SER A 141 -2.50 -9.00 -2.26
CA SER A 141 -2.46 -9.40 -3.67
C SER A 141 -3.48 -8.66 -4.55
N PRO A 142 -4.75 -8.46 -4.12
CA PRO A 142 -5.71 -7.65 -4.89
C PRO A 142 -5.22 -6.24 -5.26
N ASN A 143 -4.50 -5.54 -4.37
CA ASN A 143 -3.97 -4.21 -4.69
C ASN A 143 -2.85 -4.27 -5.73
N MET A 144 -1.98 -5.29 -5.66
CA MET A 144 -0.95 -5.50 -6.69
C MET A 144 -1.59 -5.87 -8.03
N GLN A 145 -2.58 -6.77 -8.01
CA GLN A 145 -3.31 -7.19 -9.19
C GLN A 145 -3.99 -6.03 -9.90
N ALA A 146 -4.60 -5.09 -9.15
CA ALA A 146 -5.18 -3.89 -9.74
C ALA A 146 -4.16 -3.06 -10.55
N LEU A 147 -2.93 -2.92 -10.04
CA LEU A 147 -1.87 -2.23 -10.76
C LEU A 147 -1.32 -3.04 -11.95
N LEU A 148 -1.25 -4.37 -11.84
CA LEU A 148 -0.90 -5.26 -12.95
C LEU A 148 -1.93 -5.16 -14.09
N ASP A 149 -3.23 -5.24 -13.74
CA ASP A 149 -4.35 -5.11 -14.68
C ASP A 149 -4.36 -3.73 -15.36
N GLY A 150 -3.99 -2.69 -14.61
CA GLY A 150 -3.77 -1.34 -15.15
C GLY A 150 -2.49 -1.18 -15.98
N GLY A 151 -1.63 -2.21 -16.06
CA GLY A 151 -0.36 -2.16 -16.77
C GLY A 151 0.68 -1.24 -16.13
N LEU A 152 0.54 -0.94 -14.83
CA LEU A 152 1.35 0.01 -14.06
C LEU A 152 2.53 -0.66 -13.36
N ILE A 153 2.53 -1.99 -13.22
CA ILE A 153 3.65 -2.79 -12.71
C ILE A 153 4.30 -3.53 -13.88
N ASP A 154 5.63 -3.63 -13.85
CA ASP A 154 6.38 -4.50 -14.75
C ASP A 154 6.16 -5.96 -14.31
N ALA A 155 5.31 -6.69 -15.05
CA ALA A 155 4.92 -8.07 -14.74
C ALA A 155 6.09 -9.08 -14.72
N VAL A 156 7.28 -8.70 -15.21
CA VAL A 156 8.50 -9.51 -15.07
C VAL A 156 9.11 -9.38 -13.67
N TYR A 157 8.92 -8.22 -13.04
CA TYR A 157 9.47 -7.88 -11.74
C TYR A 157 8.35 -7.71 -10.72
N GLU A 158 7.58 -8.78 -10.57
CA GLU A 158 6.53 -8.92 -9.56
C GLU A 158 6.59 -10.31 -8.94
N THR A 159 6.44 -10.38 -7.63
CA THR A 159 6.34 -11.66 -6.91
C THR A 159 5.68 -11.49 -5.55
N ASP A 160 5.00 -12.54 -5.09
CA ASP A 160 4.66 -12.68 -3.67
C ASP A 160 5.96 -12.84 -2.87
N TRP A 161 6.22 -11.91 -1.94
CA TRP A 161 7.50 -11.84 -1.22
C TRP A 161 7.39 -12.36 0.22
N LEU A 162 6.40 -11.86 0.96
CA LEU A 162 6.20 -12.24 2.37
C LEU A 162 4.77 -12.71 2.63
N THR A 163 4.58 -13.38 3.76
CA THR A 163 3.30 -13.73 4.34
C THR A 163 3.25 -13.29 5.80
N ASN A 164 2.03 -13.20 6.34
CA ASN A 164 1.77 -12.76 7.70
C ASN A 164 0.47 -13.38 8.23
N THR A 165 0.15 -13.13 9.48
CA THR A 165 -1.12 -13.55 10.09
C THR A 165 -1.83 -12.37 10.73
N LEU A 166 -3.16 -12.44 10.81
CA LEU A 166 -3.97 -11.46 11.51
C LEU A 166 -4.10 -11.83 12.99
N VAL A 167 -4.00 -10.83 13.86
CA VAL A 167 -4.18 -10.99 15.31
C VAL A 167 -5.09 -9.90 15.85
N ALA A 168 -5.74 -10.17 16.98
CA ALA A 168 -6.37 -9.14 17.79
C ALA A 168 -5.41 -8.72 18.91
N VAL A 169 -5.07 -7.44 18.98
CA VAL A 169 -4.33 -6.83 20.08
C VAL A 169 -5.24 -6.08 21.02
N VAL A 170 -4.86 -6.01 22.28
CA VAL A 170 -5.60 -5.32 23.35
C VAL A 170 -4.63 -4.61 24.30
N PRO A 171 -5.06 -3.59 25.05
CA PRO A 171 -4.27 -3.06 26.17
C PRO A 171 -3.81 -4.16 27.13
N THR A 172 -2.63 -4.01 27.74
CA THR A 172 -2.00 -5.08 28.53
C THR A 172 -2.85 -5.59 29.71
N ASP A 173 -3.68 -4.74 30.29
CA ASP A 173 -4.60 -5.03 31.40
C ASP A 173 -5.96 -5.59 30.96
N SER A 174 -6.24 -5.65 29.65
CA SER A 174 -7.49 -6.19 29.11
C SER A 174 -7.66 -7.68 29.42
N THR A 175 -8.93 -8.10 29.54
CA THR A 175 -9.34 -9.49 29.81
C THR A 175 -9.97 -10.17 28.59
N VAL A 176 -9.96 -9.51 27.42
CA VAL A 176 -10.37 -10.11 26.14
C VAL A 176 -9.32 -11.17 25.74
N ALA A 177 -9.77 -12.38 25.45
CA ALA A 177 -8.88 -13.51 25.14
C ALA A 177 -9.29 -14.33 23.92
N LYS A 178 -10.49 -14.10 23.37
CA LYS A 178 -11.00 -14.80 22.18
C LYS A 178 -12.00 -13.93 21.41
N ILE A 179 -12.30 -14.33 20.18
CA ILE A 179 -13.11 -13.50 19.27
C ILE A 179 -14.54 -13.25 19.78
N GLU A 180 -15.14 -14.19 20.53
CA GLU A 180 -16.48 -14.01 21.09
C GLU A 180 -16.53 -12.93 22.18
N ASP A 181 -15.41 -12.69 22.87
CA ASP A 181 -15.31 -11.68 23.93
C ASP A 181 -15.54 -10.26 23.39
N LEU A 182 -15.35 -10.03 22.08
CA LEU A 182 -15.62 -8.75 21.43
C LEU A 182 -17.08 -8.29 21.58
N ARG A 183 -18.01 -9.22 21.84
CA ARG A 183 -19.42 -8.91 22.09
C ARG A 183 -19.71 -8.42 23.50
N ARG A 184 -18.80 -8.64 24.46
CA ARG A 184 -19.01 -8.25 25.86
C ARG A 184 -19.31 -6.75 25.98
N ALA A 185 -20.08 -6.38 26.99
CA ALA A 185 -20.55 -5.00 27.19
C ALA A 185 -19.42 -4.03 27.57
N ASP A 186 -18.33 -4.53 28.14
CA ASP A 186 -17.16 -3.74 28.51
C ASP A 186 -16.23 -3.47 27.32
N VAL A 187 -16.32 -4.24 26.24
CA VAL A 187 -15.69 -3.92 24.95
C VAL A 187 -16.59 -2.93 24.21
N LYS A 188 -16.20 -1.66 24.14
CA LYS A 188 -16.96 -0.57 23.55
C LYS A 188 -16.44 -0.18 22.18
N THR A 189 -15.12 -0.26 21.98
CA THR A 189 -14.45 0.22 20.77
C THR A 189 -13.47 -0.82 20.26
N ILE A 190 -13.63 -1.19 18.99
CA ILE A 190 -12.79 -2.16 18.28
C ILE A 190 -12.21 -1.45 17.05
N ALA A 191 -10.89 -1.30 17.01
CA ALA A 191 -10.21 -0.67 15.90
C ALA A 191 -9.94 -1.67 14.77
N ILE A 192 -10.26 -1.28 13.55
CA ILE A 192 -9.91 -1.99 12.31
C ILE A 192 -9.35 -1.00 11.31
N GLY A 193 -8.60 -1.46 10.31
CA GLY A 193 -8.29 -0.62 9.16
C GLY A 193 -9.57 -0.31 8.38
N MET A 194 -9.65 0.84 7.69
CA MET A 194 -10.76 1.11 6.76
C MET A 194 -10.79 0.04 5.64
N PRO A 195 -11.77 -0.89 5.59
CA PRO A 195 -11.69 -2.08 4.75
C PRO A 195 -11.53 -1.80 3.24
N ASP A 196 -12.05 -0.67 2.77
CA ASP A 196 -11.97 -0.24 1.36
C ASP A 196 -10.56 0.21 0.92
N SER A 197 -9.60 0.30 1.84
CA SER A 197 -8.26 0.80 1.53
C SER A 197 -7.13 0.15 2.33
N VAL A 198 -7.42 -0.38 3.51
CA VAL A 198 -6.46 -0.97 4.42
C VAL A 198 -6.61 -2.50 4.37
N PRO A 199 -5.62 -3.23 3.82
CA PRO A 199 -5.64 -4.69 3.80
C PRO A 199 -5.95 -5.35 5.14
N ALA A 200 -5.31 -4.94 6.24
CA ALA A 200 -5.61 -5.46 7.58
C ALA A 200 -7.08 -5.28 7.98
N GLY A 201 -7.69 -4.15 7.58
CA GLY A 201 -9.11 -3.89 7.76
C GLY A 201 -10.00 -4.83 6.95
N LYS A 202 -9.61 -5.12 5.71
CA LYS A 202 -10.30 -6.08 4.85
C LYS A 202 -10.24 -7.50 5.42
N TYR A 203 -9.06 -7.95 5.85
CA TYR A 203 -8.88 -9.26 6.49
C TYR A 203 -9.67 -9.36 7.81
N ALA A 204 -9.70 -8.28 8.61
CA ALA A 204 -10.53 -8.23 9.81
C ALA A 204 -12.03 -8.32 9.48
N GLN A 205 -12.49 -7.63 8.45
CA GLN A 205 -13.86 -7.72 7.97
C GLN A 205 -14.22 -9.15 7.55
N GLU A 206 -13.35 -9.81 6.77
CA GLU A 206 -13.54 -11.22 6.35
C GLU A 206 -13.65 -12.14 7.56
N ALA A 207 -12.69 -12.06 8.49
CA ALA A 207 -12.66 -12.89 9.68
C ALA A 207 -13.89 -12.69 10.58
N LEU A 208 -14.28 -11.43 10.81
CA LEU A 208 -15.46 -11.10 11.60
C LEU A 208 -16.75 -11.54 10.90
N ALA A 209 -16.82 -11.44 9.57
CA ALA A 209 -17.97 -11.92 8.81
C ALA A 209 -18.07 -13.45 8.88
N HIS A 210 -16.95 -14.15 8.74
CA HIS A 210 -16.87 -15.60 8.88
C HIS A 210 -17.32 -16.07 10.27
N ALA A 211 -16.94 -15.34 11.32
CA ALA A 211 -17.36 -15.60 12.69
C ALA A 211 -18.81 -15.17 13.00
N GLY A 212 -19.54 -14.58 12.03
CA GLY A 212 -20.88 -14.04 12.25
C GLY A 212 -20.92 -12.81 13.19
N LEU A 213 -19.78 -12.13 13.35
CA LEU A 213 -19.58 -11.01 14.27
C LEU A 213 -19.50 -9.64 13.57
N TRP A 214 -19.36 -9.60 12.25
CA TRP A 214 -19.29 -8.33 11.51
C TRP A 214 -20.50 -7.41 11.74
N GLU A 215 -21.71 -7.92 11.50
CA GLU A 215 -22.95 -7.15 11.69
C GLU A 215 -23.19 -6.79 13.17
N PRO A 216 -23.09 -7.72 14.14
CA PRO A 216 -23.27 -7.39 15.56
C PRO A 216 -22.28 -6.37 16.12
N LEU A 217 -21.08 -6.26 15.54
CA LEU A 217 -20.04 -5.37 16.04
C LEU A 217 -20.00 -4.01 15.36
N GLN A 218 -20.79 -3.74 14.30
CA GLN A 218 -20.76 -2.47 13.55
C GLN A 218 -20.76 -1.23 14.46
N GLY A 219 -21.61 -1.22 15.49
CA GLY A 219 -21.71 -0.10 16.44
C GLY A 219 -20.50 0.12 17.35
N LYS A 220 -19.53 -0.80 17.35
CA LYS A 220 -18.27 -0.74 18.12
C LYS A 220 -17.06 -0.43 17.24
N LEU A 221 -17.19 -0.50 15.92
CA LEU A 221 -16.06 -0.39 15.02
C LEU A 221 -15.61 1.06 14.86
N VAL A 222 -14.31 1.29 15.01
CA VAL A 222 -13.63 2.53 14.60
C VAL A 222 -12.57 2.19 13.56
N GLN A 223 -12.41 3.07 12.57
CA GLN A 223 -11.55 2.80 11.43
C GLN A 223 -10.26 3.63 11.50
N GLY A 224 -9.13 2.96 11.28
CA GLY A 224 -7.82 3.58 11.06
C GLY A 224 -7.52 3.75 9.57
N LYS A 225 -6.78 4.80 9.23
CA LYS A 225 -6.31 5.09 7.86
C LYS A 225 -5.29 4.06 7.34
N ASP A 226 -4.63 3.34 8.26
CA ASP A 226 -3.69 2.25 8.02
C ASP A 226 -3.61 1.37 9.29
N VAL A 227 -2.89 0.24 9.21
CA VAL A 227 -2.78 -0.72 10.32
C VAL A 227 -1.97 -0.19 11.51
N ARG A 228 -1.04 0.74 11.29
CA ARG A 228 -0.25 1.35 12.37
C ARG A 228 -1.10 2.32 13.20
N GLN A 229 -2.05 3.00 12.57
CA GLN A 229 -3.04 3.78 13.31
C GLN A 229 -3.98 2.89 14.15
N VAL A 230 -4.32 1.69 13.65
CA VAL A 230 -5.10 0.71 14.43
C VAL A 230 -4.31 0.24 15.66
N LEU A 231 -3.04 -0.10 15.48
CA LEU A 231 -2.15 -0.44 16.59
C LEU A 231 -2.10 0.71 17.60
N GLN A 232 -1.88 1.94 17.13
CA GLN A 232 -1.84 3.14 17.97
C GLN A 232 -3.11 3.31 18.81
N TYR A 233 -4.30 3.09 18.24
CA TYR A 233 -5.55 3.19 19.00
C TYR A 233 -5.62 2.21 20.16
N ALA A 234 -5.16 0.97 19.96
CA ALA A 234 -5.07 -0.02 21.04
C ALA A 234 -3.99 0.36 22.07
N GLU A 235 -2.83 0.83 21.61
CA GLU A 235 -1.73 1.26 22.50
C GLU A 235 -2.09 2.43 23.41
N THR A 236 -2.91 3.36 22.93
CA THR A 236 -3.34 4.52 23.71
C THR A 236 -4.62 4.26 24.50
N GLY A 237 -5.19 3.05 24.44
CA GLY A 237 -6.47 2.72 25.07
C GLY A 237 -7.68 3.43 24.46
N ASN A 238 -7.54 4.02 23.27
CA ASN A 238 -8.65 4.61 22.51
C ASN A 238 -9.54 3.53 21.87
N ALA A 239 -9.03 2.30 21.76
CA ALA A 239 -9.78 1.11 21.41
C ALA A 239 -9.47 -0.02 22.41
N ASP A 240 -10.50 -0.77 22.80
CA ASP A 240 -10.40 -1.91 23.72
C ASP A 240 -9.77 -3.13 23.05
N ALA A 241 -9.88 -3.21 21.72
CA ALA A 241 -9.24 -4.20 20.87
C ALA A 241 -8.90 -3.59 19.50
N GLY A 242 -7.89 -4.12 18.82
CA GLY A 242 -7.51 -3.74 17.47
C GLY A 242 -7.13 -4.95 16.62
N PHE A 243 -7.53 -4.99 15.35
CA PHE A 243 -7.08 -6.02 14.41
C PHE A 243 -5.88 -5.54 13.61
N VAL A 244 -4.75 -6.19 13.80
CA VAL A 244 -3.45 -5.82 13.20
C VAL A 244 -2.74 -7.07 12.68
N TYR A 245 -1.64 -6.91 11.95
CA TYR A 245 -0.79 -8.05 11.65
C TYR A 245 0.02 -8.47 12.87
N LYS A 246 0.38 -9.75 12.95
CA LYS A 246 1.23 -10.28 14.02
C LYS A 246 2.54 -9.51 14.11
N THR A 247 3.14 -9.18 12.98
CA THR A 247 4.38 -8.39 12.92
C THR A 247 4.21 -7.01 13.55
N ASP A 248 3.07 -6.34 13.35
CA ASP A 248 2.80 -5.04 13.97
C ASP A 248 2.71 -5.18 15.49
N ALA A 249 1.98 -6.20 15.97
CA ALA A 249 1.84 -6.47 17.39
C ALA A 249 3.18 -6.72 18.09
N LEU A 250 4.12 -7.39 17.41
CA LEU A 250 5.47 -7.68 17.92
C LEU A 250 6.35 -6.43 18.07
N THR A 251 5.98 -5.30 17.44
CA THR A 251 6.73 -4.03 17.58
C THR A 251 6.38 -3.25 18.85
N SER A 252 5.31 -3.64 19.56
CA SER A 252 4.80 -2.91 20.71
C SER A 252 4.93 -3.68 22.02
N ASN A 253 5.27 -2.96 23.09
CA ASN A 253 5.19 -3.45 24.47
C ASN A 253 3.99 -2.86 25.25
N ARG A 254 3.16 -2.03 24.59
CA ARG A 254 1.98 -1.37 25.20
C ARG A 254 0.69 -2.14 24.99
N VAL A 255 0.70 -3.11 24.10
CA VAL A 255 -0.40 -4.04 23.86
C VAL A 255 0.07 -5.47 24.03
N LYS A 256 -0.88 -6.39 24.15
CA LYS A 256 -0.64 -7.82 24.03
C LYS A 256 -1.52 -8.40 22.94
N ILE A 257 -1.09 -9.50 22.35
CA ILE A 257 -1.95 -10.31 21.49
C ILE A 257 -2.97 -11.00 22.40
N ALA A 258 -4.26 -10.72 22.18
CA ALA A 258 -5.36 -11.40 22.87
C ALA A 258 -5.58 -12.79 22.28
N PHE A 259 -5.60 -12.89 20.94
CA PHE A 259 -5.73 -14.14 20.19
C PHE A 259 -5.21 -13.98 18.76
N ASP A 260 -4.69 -15.07 18.19
CA ASP A 260 -4.51 -15.19 16.75
C ASP A 260 -5.89 -15.38 16.08
N VAL A 261 -6.10 -14.72 14.94
CA VAL A 261 -7.34 -14.89 14.16
C VAL A 261 -7.22 -16.13 13.30
N ASP A 262 -8.26 -16.97 13.30
CA ASP A 262 -8.31 -18.21 12.52
C ASP A 262 -8.06 -17.92 11.01
N PRO A 263 -6.97 -18.44 10.42
CA PRO A 263 -6.67 -18.26 8.99
C PRO A 263 -7.75 -18.81 8.06
N ALA A 264 -8.64 -19.71 8.50
CA ALA A 264 -9.77 -20.16 7.70
C ALA A 264 -10.83 -19.07 7.48
N GLY A 265 -10.81 -18.01 8.30
CA GLY A 265 -11.80 -16.93 8.27
C GLY A 265 -11.48 -15.78 7.31
N TYR A 266 -10.30 -15.77 6.68
CA TYR A 266 -9.89 -14.67 5.79
C TYR A 266 -8.95 -15.17 4.69
N SER A 267 -8.84 -14.39 3.61
CA SER A 267 -7.97 -14.71 2.49
C SER A 267 -6.49 -14.70 2.92
N PRO A 268 -5.61 -15.55 2.37
CA PRO A 268 -4.20 -15.57 2.75
C PRO A 268 -3.55 -14.19 2.67
N ILE A 269 -2.82 -13.80 3.72
CA ILE A 269 -2.12 -12.53 3.76
C ILE A 269 -0.78 -12.69 3.05
N ARG A 270 -0.65 -12.05 1.89
CA ARG A 270 0.58 -12.01 1.10
C ARG A 270 1.00 -10.57 0.87
N TYR A 271 2.31 -10.39 0.81
CA TYR A 271 2.94 -9.12 0.54
C TYR A 271 3.65 -9.19 -0.81
N PRO A 272 2.96 -8.92 -1.93
CA PRO A 272 3.64 -8.86 -3.21
C PRO A 272 4.46 -7.57 -3.33
N ILE A 273 5.58 -7.68 -4.02
CA ILE A 273 6.45 -6.58 -4.38
C ILE A 273 6.52 -6.46 -5.89
N GLY A 274 6.52 -5.25 -6.42
CA GLY A 274 6.51 -5.00 -7.86
C GLY A 274 7.28 -3.75 -8.23
N VAL A 275 8.00 -3.78 -9.35
CA VAL A 275 8.62 -2.59 -9.94
C VAL A 275 7.57 -1.82 -10.74
N VAL A 276 7.42 -0.53 -10.44
CA VAL A 276 6.47 0.35 -11.15
C VAL A 276 7.00 0.63 -12.55
N LYS A 277 6.19 0.34 -13.58
CA LYS A 277 6.59 0.37 -14.99
C LYS A 277 7.03 1.76 -15.46
N ALA A 278 6.48 2.81 -14.86
CA ALA A 278 6.79 4.20 -15.18
C ALA A 278 8.07 4.73 -14.50
N THR A 279 8.78 3.91 -13.72
CA THR A 279 10.03 4.29 -13.04
C THR A 279 11.06 4.89 -14.01
N GLY A 280 11.67 6.01 -13.62
CA GLY A 280 12.84 6.57 -14.29
C GLY A 280 14.15 5.87 -13.91
N HIS A 281 14.11 4.97 -12.93
CA HIS A 281 15.27 4.37 -12.27
C HIS A 281 15.27 2.84 -12.40
N ALA A 282 14.83 2.31 -13.55
CA ALA A 282 14.57 0.88 -13.74
C ALA A 282 15.72 -0.05 -13.31
N GLY A 283 16.98 0.31 -13.57
CA GLY A 283 18.15 -0.46 -13.12
C GLY A 283 18.20 -0.58 -11.61
N ALA A 284 18.33 0.55 -10.91
CA ALA A 284 18.40 0.59 -9.45
C ALA A 284 17.13 0.01 -8.77
N ALA A 285 15.95 0.22 -9.36
CA ALA A 285 14.70 -0.35 -8.85
C ALA A 285 14.70 -1.89 -8.92
N ARG A 286 15.21 -2.46 -10.01
CA ARG A 286 15.35 -3.92 -10.18
C ARG A 286 16.42 -4.52 -9.27
N ASP A 287 17.52 -3.80 -9.06
CA ASP A 287 18.57 -4.21 -8.12
C ASP A 287 18.02 -4.26 -6.69
N PHE A 288 17.26 -3.24 -6.27
CA PHE A 288 16.62 -3.25 -4.97
C PHE A 288 15.54 -4.33 -4.86
N TYR A 289 14.70 -4.51 -5.89
CA TYR A 289 13.74 -5.61 -5.98
C TYR A 289 14.41 -6.98 -5.77
N ALA A 290 15.55 -7.21 -6.42
CA ALA A 290 16.33 -8.45 -6.26
C ALA A 290 16.94 -8.56 -4.85
N TYR A 291 17.46 -7.46 -4.31
CA TYR A 291 18.01 -7.41 -2.95
C TYR A 291 17.00 -7.83 -1.89
N LEU A 292 15.75 -7.35 -1.99
CA LEU A 292 14.65 -7.70 -1.07
C LEU A 292 14.44 -9.22 -0.96
N GLN A 293 14.79 -9.98 -2.01
CA GLN A 293 14.60 -11.43 -2.09
C GLN A 293 15.85 -12.23 -1.67
N THR A 294 16.96 -11.56 -1.32
CA THR A 294 18.18 -12.24 -0.87
C THR A 294 17.96 -12.96 0.46
N PRO A 295 18.70 -14.06 0.74
CA PRO A 295 18.65 -14.74 2.03
C PRO A 295 18.91 -13.80 3.22
N GLU A 296 19.81 -12.83 3.05
CA GLU A 296 20.17 -11.83 4.04
C GLU A 296 19.00 -10.89 4.36
N ALA A 297 18.33 -10.36 3.33
CA ALA A 297 17.14 -9.53 3.48
C ALA A 297 15.97 -10.32 4.10
N LEU A 298 15.71 -11.54 3.63
CA LEU A 298 14.67 -12.41 4.19
C LEU A 298 14.94 -12.78 5.65
N LYS A 299 16.21 -13.00 6.01
CA LYS A 299 16.63 -13.22 7.41
C LYS A 299 16.46 -11.98 8.28
N LEU A 300 16.57 -10.78 7.71
CA LEU A 300 16.25 -9.53 8.41
C LEU A 300 14.76 -9.45 8.69
N LEU A 301 13.92 -9.65 7.67
CA LEU A 301 12.46 -9.56 7.80
C LEU A 301 11.89 -10.60 8.76
N SER A 302 12.49 -11.80 8.83
CA SER A 302 12.05 -12.83 9.77
C SER A 302 12.28 -12.48 11.23
N ARG A 303 13.27 -11.61 11.56
CA ARG A 303 13.43 -11.06 12.92
C ARG A 303 12.26 -10.18 13.34
N TYR A 304 11.57 -9.56 12.37
CA TYR A 304 10.35 -8.79 12.58
C TYR A 304 9.08 -9.66 12.55
N GLY A 305 9.21 -10.98 12.34
CA GLY A 305 8.12 -11.94 12.36
C GLY A 305 7.46 -12.21 10.99
N PHE A 306 7.97 -11.63 9.90
CA PHE A 306 7.51 -11.98 8.55
C PHE A 306 8.00 -13.37 8.16
N SER A 307 7.20 -14.08 7.35
CA SER A 307 7.62 -15.33 6.71
C SER A 307 7.78 -15.10 5.21
N ALA A 308 8.75 -15.74 4.57
CA ALA A 308 8.85 -15.71 3.11
C ALA A 308 7.60 -16.35 2.49
N ALA A 309 7.10 -15.78 1.39
CA ALA A 309 6.13 -16.46 0.55
C ALA A 309 6.88 -17.57 -0.22
N GLN A 310 6.45 -18.82 0.00
CA GLN A 310 6.94 -19.99 -0.76
C GLN A 310 6.22 -20.10 -2.09
#